data_AF-A0A8A0RJS1-F1
#
_entry.id   AF-A0A8A0RJS1-F1
#
_cell.length_a   1.000
_cell.length_b   1.000
_cell.length_c   1.000
_cell.angle_alpha   90.00
_cell.angle_beta   90.00
_cell.angle_gamma   90.00
#
_symmetry.space_group_name_H-M   'P 1'
#
loop_
_entity.id
_entity.type
_entity.pdbx_description
1 polymer ?
#
loop_
_entity_poly.entity_id
_entity_poly.type
_entity_poly.pdbx_seq_one_letter_code
_entity_poly.pdbx_strand_id
1 'polypeptide(L)'
;MLPIKKKIIRYNYSGRNDEKIKYIVIHDTGNRARGADAEAHYRYFNSGNRGASAHYFVDDRSPSLTVRSDFFRFRGSEPLKNGHIIY
;
A
#
# COMPACT_ATOMS: atom_id res chain seq x y z
N MET A 1 17.83 10.90 7.38
CA MET A 1 16.42 10.72 6.97
C MET A 1 16.40 10.25 5.52
N LEU A 2 15.66 9.19 5.20
CA LEU A 2 15.55 8.72 3.82
C LEU A 2 14.48 9.53 3.06
N PRO A 3 14.70 9.87 1.77
CA PRO A 3 13.68 10.56 0.99
C PRO A 3 12.49 9.64 0.72
N ILE A 4 11.28 10.20 0.73
CA ILE A 4 10.04 9.48 0.47
C ILE A 4 9.42 10.03 -0.82
N LYS A 5 9.16 9.15 -1.80
CA LYS A 5 8.49 9.54 -3.04
C LYS A 5 6.98 9.32 -2.89
N LYS A 6 6.17 10.38 -3.01
CA LYS A 6 4.71 10.31 -2.86
C LYS A 6 4.03 10.10 -4.22
N LYS A 7 3.24 9.02 -4.36
CA LYS A 7 2.36 8.77 -5.52
C LYS A 7 1.00 8.27 -5.02
N ILE A 8 -0.08 8.80 -5.59
CA ILE A 8 -1.45 8.44 -5.17
C ILE A 8 -2.09 7.58 -6.25
N ILE A 9 -2.73 6.47 -5.85
CA ILE A 9 -3.47 5.60 -6.76
C ILE A 9 -4.84 6.20 -7.09
N ARG A 10 -5.35 5.89 -8.29
CA ARG A 10 -6.67 6.33 -8.77
C ARG A 10 -7.83 5.45 -8.30
N TYR A 11 -7.55 4.28 -7.74
CA TYR A 11 -8.55 3.26 -7.39
C TYR A 11 -8.33 2.76 -5.95
N ASN A 12 -9.33 2.06 -5.38
CA ASN A 12 -9.19 1.32 -4.12
C ASN A 12 -8.77 2.19 -2.90
N TYR A 13 -9.32 3.39 -2.80
CA TYR A 13 -9.19 4.27 -1.63
C TYR A 13 -10.57 4.54 -1.02
N SER A 14 -10.64 4.64 0.31
CA SER A 14 -11.82 5.15 1.02
C SER A 14 -11.39 5.91 2.26
N GLY A 15 -12.25 6.81 2.74
CA GLY A 15 -12.01 7.49 4.02
C GLY A 15 -12.06 6.52 5.21
N ARG A 16 -11.53 6.98 6.34
CA ARG A 16 -11.60 6.28 7.64
C ARG A 16 -12.72 6.77 8.55
N ASN A 17 -13.65 7.61 8.04
CA ASN A 17 -14.71 8.24 8.84
C ASN A 17 -14.17 8.85 10.14
N ASP A 18 -13.09 9.63 10.04
CA ASP A 18 -12.38 10.28 11.15
C ASP A 18 -11.76 9.33 12.20
N GLU A 19 -11.72 8.03 11.94
CA GLU A 19 -11.05 7.09 12.83
C GLU A 19 -9.52 7.25 12.77
N LYS A 20 -8.92 7.42 13.95
CA LYS A 20 -7.47 7.54 14.11
C LYS A 20 -6.78 6.21 13.81
N ILE A 21 -5.58 6.30 13.24
CA ILE A 21 -4.71 5.16 13.00
C ILE A 21 -4.15 4.68 14.33
N LYS A 22 -4.36 3.40 14.64
CA LYS A 22 -3.98 2.79 15.92
C LYS A 22 -2.78 1.86 15.78
N TYR A 23 -2.56 1.32 14.58
CA TYR A 23 -1.58 0.26 14.35
C TYR A 23 -0.77 0.48 13.07
N ILE A 24 0.42 -0.10 13.03
CA ILE A 24 1.20 -0.32 11.81
C ILE A 24 1.18 -1.83 11.55
N VAL A 25 0.86 -2.20 10.32
CA VAL A 25 0.78 -3.57 9.83
C VAL A 25 1.82 -3.71 8.73
N ILE A 26 2.66 -4.72 8.87
CA ILE A 26 3.76 -4.99 7.94
C ILE A 26 3.45 -6.31 7.23
N HIS A 27 3.55 -6.31 5.91
CA HIS A 27 3.36 -7.48 5.06
C HIS A 27 4.60 -7.67 4.20
N ASP A 28 4.87 -8.92 3.80
CA ASP A 28 5.73 -9.21 2.66
C ASP A 28 4.87 -9.20 1.39
N THR A 29 5.40 -8.70 0.27
CA THR A 29 4.71 -8.72 -1.04
C THR A 29 4.41 -10.16 -1.49
N GLY A 30 5.19 -11.15 -1.03
CA GLY A 30 5.16 -12.52 -1.51
C GLY A 30 5.62 -12.66 -2.97
N ASN A 31 6.10 -11.59 -3.59
CA ASN A 31 6.42 -11.53 -5.01
C ASN A 31 7.94 -11.51 -5.23
N ARG A 32 8.52 -12.69 -5.47
CA ARG A 32 9.96 -12.87 -5.69
C ARG A 32 10.43 -12.57 -7.12
N ALA A 33 9.55 -12.11 -8.00
CA ALA A 33 9.90 -11.86 -9.38
C ALA A 33 10.92 -10.72 -9.50
N ARG A 34 11.91 -10.87 -10.39
CA ARG A 34 12.86 -9.80 -10.70
C ARG A 34 12.10 -8.58 -11.25
N GLY A 35 12.29 -7.43 -10.62
CA GLY A 35 11.58 -6.20 -11.00
C GLY A 35 10.24 -5.98 -10.28
N ALA A 36 9.86 -6.82 -9.32
CA ALA A 36 8.72 -6.59 -8.42
C ALA A 36 9.02 -5.51 -7.36
N ASP A 37 9.47 -4.34 -7.80
CA ASP A 37 9.81 -3.21 -6.94
C ASP A 37 8.56 -2.38 -6.55
N ALA A 38 8.77 -1.34 -5.73
CA ALA A 38 7.69 -0.51 -5.23
C ALA A 38 6.97 0.24 -6.37
N GLU A 39 7.69 0.65 -7.41
CA GLU A 39 7.12 1.28 -8.61
C GLU A 39 6.26 0.31 -9.41
N ALA A 40 6.66 -0.96 -9.54
CA ALA A 40 5.85 -2.00 -10.16
C ALA A 40 4.53 -2.22 -9.40
N HIS A 41 4.58 -2.28 -8.07
CA HIS A 41 3.38 -2.40 -7.23
C HIS A 41 2.47 -1.17 -7.36
N TYR A 42 3.03 0.04 -7.35
CA TYR A 42 2.27 1.26 -7.64
C TYR A 42 1.53 1.16 -8.97
N ARG A 43 2.21 0.76 -10.05
CA ARG A 43 1.59 0.61 -11.37
C ARG A 43 0.47 -0.42 -11.35
N TYR A 44 0.68 -1.56 -10.69
CA TYR A 44 -0.33 -2.62 -10.56
C TYR A 44 -1.62 -2.15 -9.87
N PHE A 45 -1.49 -1.47 -8.73
CA PHE A 45 -2.64 -0.94 -7.97
C PHE A 45 -3.27 0.29 -8.64
N ASN A 46 -2.50 1.02 -9.45
CA ASN A 46 -3.00 2.19 -10.16
C ASN A 46 -3.65 1.86 -11.52
N SER A 47 -3.50 0.64 -12.04
CA SER A 47 -4.02 0.27 -13.37
C SER A 47 -5.48 -0.20 -13.37
N GLY A 48 -6.16 -0.25 -12.21
CA GLY A 48 -7.56 -0.63 -12.12
C GLY A 48 -8.02 -0.94 -10.69
N ASN A 49 -9.32 -1.24 -10.55
CA ASN A 49 -9.88 -1.70 -9.28
C ASN A 49 -9.35 -3.12 -8.97
N ARG A 50 -8.67 -3.25 -7.82
CA ARG A 50 -8.07 -4.51 -7.33
C ARG A 50 -8.81 -5.03 -6.09
N GLY A 51 -9.72 -4.22 -5.52
CA GLY A 51 -10.31 -4.47 -4.20
C GLY A 51 -9.29 -4.41 -3.05
N ALA A 52 -8.07 -3.95 -3.31
CA ALA A 52 -6.91 -3.96 -2.42
C ALA A 52 -5.98 -2.79 -2.80
N SER A 53 -5.11 -2.37 -1.89
CA SER A 53 -4.25 -1.21 -2.13
C SER A 53 -2.96 -1.23 -1.31
N ALA A 54 -2.53 -0.21 -0.55
CA ALA A 54 -1.46 -0.19 0.50
C ALA A 54 -1.17 1.27 0.85
N HIS A 55 -0.49 1.55 1.96
CA HIS A 55 -0.04 2.92 2.26
C HIS A 55 1.42 3.17 1.82
N TYR A 56 2.25 2.13 1.87
CA TYR A 56 3.67 2.23 1.57
C TYR A 56 4.13 0.95 0.89
N PHE A 57 4.99 1.09 -0.12
CA PHE A 57 5.81 0.01 -0.65
C PHE A 57 7.28 0.40 -0.47
N VAL A 58 8.06 -0.52 0.09
CA VAL A 58 9.48 -0.34 0.38
C VAL A 58 10.28 -1.35 -0.43
N ASP A 59 11.33 -0.88 -1.10
CA ASP A 59 12.29 -1.74 -1.81
C ASP A 59 13.73 -1.26 -1.57
N ASP A 60 14.69 -2.03 -2.09
CA ASP A 60 16.12 -1.81 -1.95
C ASP A 60 16.70 -0.80 -2.96
N ARG A 61 15.97 -0.47 -4.04
CA ARG A 61 16.45 0.34 -5.16
C ARG A 61 16.05 1.80 -5.10
N SER A 62 15.03 2.13 -4.32
CA SER A 62 14.63 3.51 -4.04
C SER A 62 14.11 3.58 -2.62
N PRO A 63 14.56 4.55 -1.81
CA PRO A 63 13.97 4.72 -0.49
C PRO A 63 12.48 5.07 -0.66
N SER A 64 11.63 4.13 -0.27
CA SER A 64 10.22 4.32 0.08
C SER A 64 9.36 5.06 -0.95
N LEU A 65 8.70 4.30 -1.83
CA LEU A 65 7.56 4.82 -2.58
C LEU A 65 6.30 4.74 -1.70
N THR A 66 5.84 5.90 -1.24
CA THR A 66 4.52 6.01 -0.61
C THR A 66 3.47 5.94 -1.69
N VAL A 67 2.76 4.81 -1.72
CA VAL A 67 1.50 4.68 -2.42
C VAL A 67 0.42 4.89 -1.39
N ARG A 68 -0.14 6.09 -1.22
CA ARG A 68 -1.20 6.25 -0.21
C ARG A 68 -2.50 5.65 -0.73
N SER A 69 -3.01 4.66 -0.01
CA SER A 69 -4.41 4.23 -0.08
C SER A 69 -5.00 4.19 1.32
N ASP A 70 -6.18 4.75 1.50
CA ASP A 70 -6.74 4.94 2.83
C ASP A 70 -7.62 3.74 3.30
N PHE A 71 -7.73 2.65 2.52
CA PHE A 71 -8.48 1.45 2.91
C PHE A 71 -8.05 0.19 2.17
N PHE A 72 -7.95 -0.93 2.88
CA PHE A 72 -7.52 -2.21 2.32
C PHE A 72 -8.48 -3.32 2.72
N ARG A 73 -8.94 -4.10 1.73
CA ARG A 73 -9.66 -5.36 1.93
C ARG A 73 -8.77 -6.49 1.45
N PHE A 74 -8.35 -7.39 2.34
CA PHE A 74 -7.77 -8.66 1.92
C PHE A 74 -8.90 -9.56 1.41
N ARG A 75 -8.68 -10.33 0.33
CA ARG A 75 -9.57 -11.46 0.05
C ARG A 75 -9.38 -12.48 1.18
N GLY A 76 -10.40 -12.65 2.02
CA GLY A 76 -10.47 -13.75 2.99
C GLY A 76 -10.23 -13.42 4.46
N SER A 77 -9.93 -12.17 4.84
CA SER A 77 -9.85 -11.74 6.24
C SER A 77 -10.56 -10.41 6.44
N GLU A 78 -11.09 -10.17 7.64
CA GLU A 78 -11.77 -8.92 7.98
C GLU A 78 -10.89 -7.70 7.65
N PRO A 79 -11.46 -6.63 7.07
CA PRO A 79 -10.70 -5.42 6.78
C PRO A 79 -10.18 -4.82 8.09
N LEU A 80 -8.85 -4.64 8.19
CA LEU A 80 -8.23 -3.92 9.29
C LEU A 80 -8.58 -2.44 9.14
N LYS A 81 -9.62 -1.99 9.84
CA LYS A 81 -10.17 -0.63 9.69
C LYS A 81 -9.19 0.47 10.15
N ASN A 82 -8.17 0.14 10.94
CA ASN A 82 -7.38 1.10 11.73
C ASN A 82 -5.86 1.00 11.64
N GLY A 83 -5.33 0.34 10.61
CA GLY A 83 -3.89 0.16 10.40
C GLY A 83 -3.32 0.97 9.23
N HIS A 84 -2.05 1.36 9.33
CA HIS A 84 -1.21 1.55 8.14
C HIS A 84 -0.74 0.18 7.63
N ILE A 85 -0.74 -0.03 6.33
CA ILE A 85 -0.24 -1.26 5.69
C ILE A 85 0.99 -0.90 4.90
N ILE A 86 2.08 -1.57 5.23
CA ILE A 86 3.41 -1.41 4.62
C ILE A 86 3.79 -2.76 4.01
N TYR A 87 4.21 -2.72 2.76
CA TYR A 87 4.86 -3.81 2.05
C TYR A 87 6.33 -3.48 1.82
#